data_AF-A0A961BM85-F1
#
_entry.id   AF-A0A961BM85-F1
#
_cell.length_a   1.000
_cell.length_b   1.000
_cell.length_c   1.000
_cell.angle_alpha   90.00
_cell.angle_beta   90.00
_cell.angle_gamma   90.00
#
_symmetry.space_group_name_H-M   'P 1'
#
loop_
_entity.id
_entity.type
_entity.pdbx_description
1 polymer ?
#
loop_
_entity_poly.entity_id
_entity_poly.type
_entity_poly.pdbx_seq_one_letter_code
_entity_poly.pdbx_strand_id
1 'polypeptide(L)'
;LIADELNVRTVKVHADEGGLVDLTAKADFKVLGPRYGARTKEVAAAIADLDHDAIVSLLDGRDVDTGDFSIQASDVIVTRTPRPGTVVATEDSLSVALDCAISDDLATEGLARETVNRIQTLRKDAGLEVTDRIVVSIATGSDRLRTAVDVHRELIQGEVLADTIEVKPSADGNTVEIDGEPATVTITRS
;
A
#
# COMPACT_ATOMS: atom_id res chain seq x y z
N LEU A 1 -13.72 -10.25 -0.21
CA LEU A 1 -14.28 -9.23 -1.12
C LEU A 1 -13.36 -8.02 -1.26
N ILE A 2 -13.12 -7.18 -0.24
CA ILE A 2 -12.19 -6.04 -0.39
C ILE A 2 -10.73 -6.48 -0.59
N ALA A 3 -10.28 -7.48 0.19
CA ALA A 3 -8.90 -7.96 0.12
C ALA A 3 -8.55 -8.57 -1.24
N ASP A 4 -9.49 -9.35 -1.79
CA ASP A 4 -9.31 -10.09 -3.04
C ASP A 4 -9.37 -9.17 -4.27
N GLU A 5 -10.22 -8.15 -4.26
CA GLU A 5 -10.34 -7.20 -5.39
C GLU A 5 -9.15 -6.24 -5.47
N LEU A 6 -8.60 -5.84 -4.33
CA LEU A 6 -7.48 -4.89 -4.26
C LEU A 6 -6.10 -5.59 -4.12
N ASN A 7 -6.05 -6.92 -4.11
CA ASN A 7 -4.83 -7.70 -3.86
C ASN A 7 -4.09 -7.26 -2.57
N VAL A 8 -4.83 -6.93 -1.51
CA VAL A 8 -4.24 -6.52 -0.23
C VAL A 8 -4.17 -7.71 0.73
N ARG A 9 -3.00 -7.94 1.33
CA ARG A 9 -2.78 -9.10 2.22
C ARG A 9 -3.62 -9.05 3.50
N THR A 10 -3.90 -7.87 4.03
CA THR A 10 -4.59 -7.72 5.31
C THR A 10 -5.40 -6.43 5.33
N VAL A 11 -6.63 -6.52 5.87
CA VAL A 11 -7.48 -5.36 6.13
C VAL A 11 -7.66 -5.25 7.63
N LYS A 12 -7.32 -4.07 8.20
CA LYS A 12 -7.54 -3.75 9.60
C LYS A 12 -8.58 -2.64 9.70
N VAL A 13 -9.58 -2.82 10.53
CA VAL A 13 -10.62 -1.83 10.80
C VAL A 13 -10.41 -1.29 12.20
N HIS A 14 -10.30 0.02 12.32
CA HIS A 14 -10.17 0.72 13.59
C HIS A 14 -11.42 1.59 13.81
N ALA A 15 -11.79 1.78 15.08
CA ALA A 15 -12.92 2.64 15.45
C ALA A 15 -12.54 4.13 15.40
N ASP A 16 -11.25 4.43 15.46
CA ASP A 16 -10.67 5.77 15.31
C ASP A 16 -9.70 5.83 14.13
N GLU A 17 -9.40 7.04 13.68
CA GLU A 17 -8.45 7.29 12.59
C GLU A 17 -6.98 7.40 13.08
N GLY A 18 -6.71 7.28 14.39
CA GLY A 18 -5.44 7.65 15.03
C GLY A 18 -4.24 6.78 14.66
N GLY A 19 -4.50 5.59 14.12
CA GLY A 19 -3.47 4.73 13.52
C GLY A 19 -3.08 5.11 12.08
N LEU A 20 -3.89 5.94 11.40
CA LEU A 20 -3.85 6.14 9.95
C LEU A 20 -3.51 7.58 9.55
N VAL A 21 -4.02 8.56 10.29
CA VAL A 21 -3.82 9.98 10.03
C VAL A 21 -3.39 10.71 11.29
N ASP A 22 -2.55 11.72 11.12
CA ASP A 22 -2.29 12.71 12.15
C ASP A 22 -3.34 13.83 12.04
N LEU A 23 -4.05 14.06 13.13
CA LEU A 23 -5.04 15.12 13.24
C LEU A 23 -4.39 16.37 13.82
N THR A 24 -4.65 17.50 13.18
CA THR A 24 -4.28 18.82 13.71
C THR A 24 -5.48 19.75 13.63
N ALA A 25 -5.66 20.61 14.63
CA ALA A 25 -6.72 21.60 14.65
C ALA A 25 -6.15 23.02 14.52
N LYS A 26 -6.84 23.87 13.77
CA LYS A 26 -6.57 25.31 13.71
C LYS A 26 -7.83 26.08 14.05
N ALA A 27 -7.66 27.22 14.70
CA ALA A 27 -8.77 28.13 15.00
C ALA A 27 -9.49 28.61 13.74
N ASP A 28 -10.83 28.54 13.74
CA ASP A 28 -11.65 29.35 12.84
C ASP A 28 -11.81 30.75 13.43
N PHE A 29 -10.95 31.67 12.99
CA PHE A 29 -10.97 33.06 13.44
C PHE A 29 -12.28 33.80 13.12
N LYS A 30 -13.07 33.34 12.14
CA LYS A 30 -14.37 33.96 11.82
C LYS A 30 -15.40 33.64 12.90
N VAL A 31 -15.33 32.45 13.48
CA VAL A 31 -16.22 31.98 14.56
C VAL A 31 -15.72 32.49 15.91
N LEU A 32 -14.42 32.38 16.18
CA LEU A 32 -13.84 32.76 17.47
C LEU A 32 -13.82 34.28 17.70
N GLY A 33 -13.58 35.08 16.66
CA GLY A 33 -13.43 36.53 16.78
C GLY A 33 -14.62 37.22 17.49
N PRO A 34 -15.87 37.00 17.04
CA PRO A 34 -17.06 37.54 17.70
C PRO A 34 -17.27 37.05 19.14
N ARG A 35 -16.86 35.81 19.45
CA ARG A 35 -17.11 35.16 20.74
C ARG A 35 -16.06 35.51 21.80
N TYR A 36 -14.80 35.56 21.41
CA TYR A 36 -13.66 35.71 22.33
C TYR A 36 -12.91 37.03 22.20
N GLY A 37 -13.17 37.82 21.15
CA GLY A 37 -12.67 39.19 21.01
C GLY A 37 -11.15 39.30 21.20
N ALA A 38 -10.71 40.08 22.18
CA ALA A 38 -9.30 40.27 22.48
C ALA A 38 -8.56 38.97 22.86
N ARG A 39 -9.27 37.96 23.39
CA ARG A 39 -8.71 36.67 23.81
C ARG A 39 -8.61 35.65 22.67
N THR A 40 -9.04 35.99 21.45
CA THR A 40 -9.02 35.07 20.30
C THR A 40 -7.65 34.42 20.06
N LYS A 41 -6.56 35.15 20.33
CA LYS A 41 -5.20 34.59 20.21
C LYS A 41 -4.87 33.54 21.28
N GLU A 42 -5.37 33.71 22.50
CA GLU A 42 -5.21 32.73 23.59
C GLU A 42 -5.97 31.44 23.25
N VAL A 43 -7.21 31.56 22.77
CA VAL A 43 -8.02 30.39 22.35
C VAL A 43 -7.38 29.69 21.16
N ALA A 44 -6.86 30.44 20.19
CA ALA A 44 -6.19 29.85 19.03
C ALA A 44 -4.93 29.06 19.41
N ALA A 45 -4.19 29.50 20.44
CA ALA A 45 -3.06 28.74 20.98
C ALA A 45 -3.55 27.45 21.68
N ALA A 46 -4.58 27.54 22.50
CA ALA A 46 -5.17 26.36 23.15
C ALA A 46 -5.69 25.32 22.14
N ILE A 47 -6.30 25.77 21.03
CA ILE A 47 -6.73 24.89 19.93
C ILE A 47 -5.54 24.21 19.24
N ALA A 48 -4.44 24.93 19.03
CA ALA A 48 -3.26 24.38 18.37
C ALA A 48 -2.53 23.31 19.21
N ASP A 49 -2.70 23.36 20.54
CA ASP A 49 -2.10 22.42 21.49
C ASP A 49 -3.01 21.21 21.82
N LEU A 50 -4.20 21.10 21.21
CA LEU A 50 -5.08 19.95 21.40
C LEU A 50 -4.41 18.65 20.93
N ASP A 51 -4.56 17.61 21.74
CA ASP A 51 -4.13 16.26 21.38
C ASP A 51 -5.15 15.55 20.47
N HIS A 52 -4.78 14.35 20.02
CA HIS A 52 -5.60 13.56 19.12
C HIS A 52 -6.99 13.27 19.71
N ASP A 53 -7.07 12.85 20.97
CA ASP A 53 -8.31 12.44 21.63
C ASP A 53 -9.28 13.62 21.81
N ALA A 54 -8.74 14.81 22.10
CA ALA A 54 -9.52 16.04 22.13
C ALA A 54 -10.08 16.40 20.75
N ILE A 55 -9.27 16.30 19.68
CA ILE A 55 -9.73 16.58 18.32
C ILE A 55 -10.80 15.57 17.88
N VAL A 56 -10.63 14.28 18.20
CA VAL A 56 -11.65 13.25 17.95
C VAL A 56 -12.94 13.56 18.70
N SER A 57 -12.84 13.97 19.98
CA SER A 57 -14.01 14.35 20.77
C SER A 57 -14.78 15.51 20.13
N LEU A 58 -14.08 16.53 19.61
CA LEU A 58 -14.70 17.64 18.87
C LEU A 58 -15.40 17.16 17.59
N LEU A 59 -14.79 16.24 16.84
CA LEU A 59 -15.40 15.67 15.63
C LEU A 59 -16.66 14.86 15.93
N ASP A 60 -16.73 14.22 17.09
CA ASP A 60 -17.93 13.54 17.61
C ASP A 60 -19.01 14.52 18.13
N GLY A 61 -18.76 15.83 18.05
CA GLY A 61 -19.66 16.88 18.54
C GLY A 61 -19.62 17.08 20.06
N ARG A 62 -18.58 16.61 20.74
CA ARG A 62 -18.35 16.84 22.17
C ARG A 62 -17.43 18.03 22.35
N ASP A 63 -17.88 19.03 23.10
CA ASP A 63 -17.05 20.19 23.46
C ASP A 63 -15.86 19.76 24.33
N VAL A 64 -14.72 20.39 24.12
CA VAL A 64 -13.49 20.17 24.89
C VAL A 64 -13.22 21.36 25.79
N ASP A 65 -13.02 21.09 27.07
CA ASP A 65 -12.64 22.10 28.06
C ASP A 65 -11.13 22.09 28.27
N THR A 66 -10.48 23.24 28.05
CA THR A 66 -9.04 23.43 28.30
C THR A 66 -8.75 24.05 29.67
N GLY A 67 -9.78 24.23 30.50
CA GLY A 67 -9.76 24.93 31.79
C GLY A 67 -10.11 26.41 31.65
N ASP A 68 -9.54 27.09 30.65
CA ASP A 68 -9.78 28.51 30.39
C ASP A 68 -10.85 28.77 29.32
N PHE A 69 -11.11 27.77 28.47
CA PHE A 69 -11.99 27.89 27.31
C PHE A 69 -12.75 26.59 27.05
N SER A 70 -13.99 26.73 26.59
CA SER A 70 -14.79 25.64 26.05
C SER A 70 -14.78 25.73 24.51
N ILE A 71 -14.10 24.78 23.90
CA ILE A 71 -13.89 24.67 22.45
C ILE A 71 -14.97 23.76 21.87
N GLN A 72 -15.62 24.23 20.81
CA GLN A 72 -16.66 23.49 20.09
C GLN A 72 -16.16 23.07 18.71
N ALA A 73 -16.82 22.11 18.07
CA ALA A 73 -16.47 21.66 16.73
C ALA A 73 -16.43 22.81 15.70
N SER A 74 -17.33 23.79 15.83
CA SER A 74 -17.40 24.97 14.96
C SER A 74 -16.26 25.97 15.17
N ASP A 75 -15.55 25.90 16.29
CA ASP A 75 -14.44 26.79 16.61
C ASP A 75 -13.14 26.39 15.89
N VAL A 76 -13.11 25.20 15.28
CA VAL A 76 -11.90 24.59 14.73
C VAL A 76 -12.05 24.15 13.27
N ILE A 77 -10.94 24.22 12.55
CA ILE A 77 -10.75 23.62 11.24
C ILE A 77 -9.76 22.47 11.44
N VAL A 78 -10.24 21.24 11.30
CA VAL A 78 -9.41 20.04 11.45
C VAL A 78 -8.77 19.68 10.11
N THR A 79 -7.46 19.45 10.13
CA THR A 79 -6.69 18.93 9.00
C THR A 79 -6.25 17.51 9.32
N ARG A 80 -6.53 16.60 8.38
CA ARG A 80 -6.08 15.21 8.39
C ARG A 80 -4.84 15.10 7.52
N THR A 81 -3.72 14.68 8.11
CA THR A 81 -2.48 14.46 7.38
C THR A 81 -2.20 12.96 7.32
N PRO A 82 -2.07 12.36 6.12
CA PRO A 82 -1.65 10.97 5.98
C PRO A 82 -0.29 10.75 6.64
N ARG A 83 -0.09 9.63 7.33
CA ARG A 83 1.24 9.29 7.83
C ARG A 83 2.19 8.94 6.68
N PRO A 84 3.50 9.21 6.81
CA PRO A 84 4.48 8.83 5.80
C PRO A 84 4.38 7.35 5.43
N GLY A 85 4.43 7.05 4.12
CA GLY A 85 4.29 5.68 3.60
C GLY A 85 2.85 5.23 3.36
N THR A 86 1.84 6.03 3.74
CA THR A 86 0.44 5.73 3.49
C THR A 86 -0.18 6.65 2.44
N VAL A 87 -1.06 6.09 1.62
CA VAL A 87 -2.01 6.85 0.80
C VAL A 87 -3.34 6.81 1.50
N VAL A 88 -3.91 7.97 1.82
CA VAL A 88 -5.20 8.07 2.52
C VAL A 88 -6.24 8.68 1.61
N ALA A 89 -7.41 8.05 1.58
CA ALA A 89 -8.64 8.61 1.03
C ALA A 89 -9.63 8.80 2.17
N THR A 90 -10.27 9.97 2.23
CA THR A 90 -11.31 10.27 3.23
C THR A 90 -12.60 10.65 2.50
N GLU A 91 -13.70 9.99 2.86
CA GLU A 91 -15.06 10.31 2.43
C GLU A 91 -15.93 10.49 3.68
N ASP A 92 -16.41 11.71 3.92
CA ASP A 92 -17.09 12.14 5.15
C ASP A 92 -16.33 11.78 6.44
N SER A 93 -16.76 10.71 7.11
CA SER A 93 -16.19 10.19 8.36
C SER A 93 -15.38 8.91 8.18
N LEU A 94 -15.29 8.39 6.96
CA LEU A 94 -14.55 7.18 6.64
C LEU A 94 -13.19 7.56 6.04
N SER A 95 -12.13 7.21 6.75
CA SER A 95 -10.75 7.29 6.24
C SER A 95 -10.21 5.89 5.96
N VAL A 96 -9.74 5.68 4.73
CA VAL A 96 -9.04 4.46 4.32
C VAL A 96 -7.59 4.81 4.04
N ALA A 97 -6.67 4.10 4.70
CA ALA A 97 -5.25 4.22 4.45
C ALA A 97 -4.72 2.94 3.83
N LEU A 98 -3.95 3.09 2.74
CA LEU A 98 -3.17 2.03 2.14
C LEU A 98 -1.70 2.25 2.46
N ASP A 99 -1.08 1.29 3.14
CA ASP A 99 0.38 1.25 3.28
C ASP A 99 0.99 0.86 1.93
N CYS A 100 1.78 1.76 1.35
CA CYS A 100 2.43 1.58 0.07
C CYS A 100 3.93 1.26 0.23
N ALA A 101 4.40 0.99 1.45
CA ALA A 101 5.77 0.54 1.66
C ALA A 101 5.98 -0.84 1.02
N ILE A 102 6.88 -0.89 0.04
CA ILE A 102 7.30 -2.16 -0.57
C ILE A 102 8.36 -2.78 0.34
N SER A 103 8.00 -3.86 1.02
CA SER A 103 8.98 -4.70 1.71
C SER A 103 9.75 -5.58 0.72
N ASP A 104 10.90 -6.11 1.13
CA ASP A 104 11.69 -7.03 0.31
C ASP A 104 10.88 -8.29 -0.09
N ASP A 105 10.03 -8.78 0.82
CA ASP A 105 9.10 -9.89 0.54
C ASP A 105 8.08 -9.53 -0.56
N LEU A 106 7.52 -8.32 -0.53
CA LEU A 106 6.59 -7.85 -1.56
C LEU A 106 7.31 -7.64 -2.89
N ALA A 107 8.54 -7.11 -2.86
CA ALA A 107 9.34 -6.92 -4.05
C ALA A 107 9.69 -8.26 -4.74
N THR A 108 10.05 -9.28 -3.96
CA THR A 108 10.36 -10.61 -4.50
C THR A 108 9.11 -11.33 -4.99
N GLU A 109 7.96 -11.18 -4.31
CA GLU A 109 6.68 -11.71 -4.80
C GLU A 109 6.27 -11.04 -6.12
N GLY A 110 6.42 -9.72 -6.22
CA GLY A 110 6.15 -8.97 -7.44
C GLY A 110 6.95 -9.48 -8.64
N LEU A 111 8.26 -9.69 -8.46
CA LEU A 111 9.12 -10.30 -9.48
C LEU A 111 8.70 -11.72 -9.85
N ALA A 112 8.25 -12.52 -8.89
CA ALA A 112 7.74 -13.85 -9.16
C ALA A 112 6.46 -13.82 -10.01
N ARG A 113 5.53 -12.90 -9.72
CA ARG A 113 4.31 -12.70 -10.51
C ARG A 113 4.61 -12.21 -11.93
N GLU A 114 5.58 -11.32 -12.08
CA GLU A 114 6.03 -10.88 -13.40
C GLU A 114 6.71 -12.03 -14.18
N THR A 115 7.46 -12.88 -13.48
CA THR A 115 8.03 -14.10 -14.08
C THR A 115 6.94 -15.03 -14.61
N VAL A 116 5.87 -15.25 -13.84
CA VAL A 116 4.69 -16.00 -14.28
C VAL A 116 4.09 -15.37 -15.54
N ASN A 117 3.85 -14.06 -15.52
CA ASN A 117 3.29 -13.34 -16.66
C ASN A 117 4.14 -13.54 -17.94
N ARG A 118 5.46 -13.43 -17.79
CA ARG A 118 6.38 -13.57 -18.91
C ARG A 118 6.44 -14.99 -19.45
N ILE A 119 6.45 -16.01 -18.59
CA ILE A 119 6.37 -17.42 -19.00
C ILE A 119 5.05 -17.68 -19.75
N GLN A 120 3.92 -17.19 -19.24
CA GLN A 120 2.62 -17.38 -19.89
C GLN A 120 2.55 -16.70 -21.27
N THR A 121 3.18 -15.52 -21.41
CA THR A 121 3.30 -14.85 -22.71
C THR A 121 4.11 -15.70 -23.69
N LEU A 122 5.29 -16.17 -23.28
CA LEU A 122 6.15 -17.03 -24.12
C LEU A 122 5.48 -18.35 -24.48
N ARG A 123 4.68 -18.91 -23.57
CA ARG A 123 3.88 -20.11 -23.82
C ARG A 123 2.89 -19.90 -24.96
N LYS A 124 2.14 -18.78 -24.92
CA LYS A 124 1.21 -18.41 -25.98
C LYS A 124 1.93 -18.19 -27.30
N ASP A 125 3.08 -17.52 -27.28
CA ASP A 125 3.89 -17.27 -28.48
C ASP A 125 4.45 -18.57 -29.09
N ALA A 126 4.74 -19.57 -28.26
CA ALA A 126 5.12 -20.91 -28.67
C ALA A 126 3.94 -21.79 -29.13
N GLY A 127 2.70 -21.29 -29.07
CA GLY A 127 1.49 -22.03 -29.43
C GLY A 127 1.14 -23.17 -28.46
N LEU A 128 1.61 -23.10 -27.22
CA LEU A 128 1.29 -24.07 -26.18
C LEU A 128 -0.03 -23.70 -25.48
N GLU A 129 -0.83 -24.70 -25.15
CA GLU A 129 -2.09 -24.52 -24.44
C GLU A 129 -1.84 -24.31 -22.95
N VAL A 130 -2.66 -23.51 -22.25
CA VAL A 130 -2.52 -23.25 -20.80
C VAL A 130 -2.51 -24.52 -19.95
N THR A 131 -3.12 -25.61 -20.43
CA THR A 131 -3.20 -26.90 -19.72
C THR A 131 -1.99 -27.81 -19.91
N ASP A 132 -1.10 -27.51 -20.86
CA ASP A 132 0.12 -28.31 -21.08
C ASP A 132 1.03 -28.32 -19.83
N ARG A 133 1.82 -29.38 -19.68
CA ARG A 133 2.95 -29.36 -18.74
C ARG A 133 4.19 -28.87 -19.46
N ILE A 134 4.99 -28.05 -18.77
CA ILE A 134 6.19 -27.45 -19.34
C ILE A 134 7.40 -27.62 -18.43
N VAL A 135 8.57 -27.61 -19.05
CA VAL A 135 9.87 -27.41 -18.39
C VAL A 135 10.34 -26.00 -18.69
N VAL A 136 10.75 -25.26 -17.66
CA VAL A 136 11.21 -23.88 -17.78
C VAL A 136 12.67 -23.78 -17.36
N SER A 137 13.49 -23.13 -18.19
CA SER A 137 14.83 -22.69 -17.81
C SER A 137 14.90 -21.17 -17.87
N ILE A 138 15.46 -20.55 -16.82
CA ILE A 138 15.63 -19.10 -16.72
C ILE A 138 17.11 -18.82 -16.55
N ALA A 139 17.72 -18.11 -17.48
CA ALA A 139 19.07 -17.60 -17.35
C ALA A 139 19.07 -16.12 -17.02
N THR A 140 19.72 -15.73 -15.92
CA THR A 140 19.82 -14.33 -15.51
C THR A 140 21.09 -14.04 -14.73
N GLY A 141 21.65 -12.85 -14.98
CA GLY A 141 22.72 -12.26 -14.17
C GLY A 141 22.21 -11.53 -12.92
N SER A 142 20.89 -11.36 -12.77
CA SER A 142 20.30 -10.65 -11.63
C SER A 142 20.14 -11.57 -10.42
N ASP A 143 20.79 -11.21 -9.32
CA ASP A 143 20.63 -11.90 -8.04
C ASP A 143 19.22 -11.70 -7.46
N ARG A 144 18.60 -10.55 -7.74
CA ARG A 144 17.25 -10.22 -7.29
C ARG A 144 16.21 -11.13 -7.95
N LEU A 145 16.30 -11.28 -9.28
CA LEU A 145 15.43 -12.20 -10.01
C LEU A 145 15.68 -13.66 -9.63
N ARG A 146 16.95 -14.06 -9.47
CA ARG A 146 17.30 -15.42 -9.00
C ARG A 146 16.65 -15.72 -7.65
N THR A 147 16.81 -14.80 -6.69
CA THR A 147 16.22 -14.93 -5.35
C THR A 147 14.69 -15.01 -5.42
N ALA A 148 14.05 -14.16 -6.21
CA ALA A 148 12.59 -14.18 -6.38
C ALA A 148 12.09 -15.53 -6.93
N VAL A 149 12.75 -16.07 -7.97
CA VAL A 149 12.40 -17.37 -8.55
C VAL A 149 12.63 -18.51 -7.57
N ASP A 150 13.70 -18.46 -6.78
CA ASP A 150 14.00 -19.50 -5.80
C ASP A 150 13.03 -19.48 -4.60
N VAL A 151 12.73 -18.30 -4.05
CA VAL A 151 11.82 -18.13 -2.92
C VAL A 151 10.38 -18.48 -3.29
N HIS A 152 9.93 -18.09 -4.49
CA HIS A 152 8.55 -18.28 -4.94
C HIS A 152 8.39 -19.40 -5.97
N ARG A 153 9.34 -20.33 -6.01
CA ARG A 153 9.39 -21.43 -7.00
C ARG A 153 8.09 -22.20 -7.12
N GLU A 154 7.51 -22.60 -5.99
CA GLU A 154 6.27 -23.38 -5.94
C GLU A 154 5.08 -22.61 -6.54
N LEU A 155 4.99 -21.30 -6.22
CA LEU A 155 3.97 -20.41 -6.79
C LEU A 155 4.13 -20.35 -8.31
N ILE A 156 5.34 -20.09 -8.81
CA ILE A 156 5.59 -19.99 -10.25
C ILE A 156 5.26 -21.32 -10.95
N GLN A 157 5.70 -22.45 -10.40
CA GLN A 157 5.41 -23.78 -10.94
C GLN A 157 3.92 -24.09 -11.01
N GLY A 158 3.18 -23.76 -9.95
CA GLY A 158 1.73 -23.97 -9.88
C GLY A 158 0.99 -23.14 -10.93
N GLU A 159 1.30 -21.85 -11.02
CA GLU A 159 0.62 -20.91 -11.93
C GLU A 159 0.89 -21.20 -13.40
N VAL A 160 2.08 -21.72 -13.75
CA VAL A 160 2.45 -22.02 -15.14
C VAL A 160 2.39 -23.51 -15.49
N LEU A 161 1.94 -24.36 -14.59
CA LEU A 161 1.94 -25.82 -14.73
C LEU A 161 3.31 -26.38 -15.14
N ALA A 162 4.39 -25.84 -14.58
CA ALA A 162 5.74 -26.29 -14.87
C ALA A 162 6.13 -27.48 -14.01
N ASP A 163 6.59 -28.57 -14.64
CA ASP A 163 7.13 -29.73 -13.93
C ASP A 163 8.46 -29.39 -13.26
N THR A 164 9.28 -28.59 -13.94
CA THR A 164 10.55 -28.09 -13.40
C THR A 164 10.80 -26.64 -13.82
N ILE A 165 11.43 -25.90 -12.90
CA ILE A 165 12.00 -24.58 -13.16
C ILE A 165 13.48 -24.65 -12.78
N GLU A 166 14.38 -24.31 -13.69
CA GLU A 166 15.81 -24.25 -13.40
C GLU A 166 16.36 -22.85 -13.66
N VAL A 167 17.03 -22.28 -12.66
CA VAL A 167 17.78 -21.02 -12.85
C VAL A 167 19.22 -21.34 -13.20
N LYS A 168 19.70 -20.81 -14.33
CA LYS A 168 21.02 -21.11 -14.89
C LYS A 168 21.83 -19.82 -15.10
N PRO A 169 23.17 -19.90 -15.20
CA PRO A 169 23.99 -18.74 -15.53
C PRO A 169 23.84 -18.26 -16.97
N SER A 170 23.50 -19.18 -17.89
CA SER A 170 23.32 -18.94 -19.32
C SER A 170 22.41 -20.02 -19.91
N ALA A 171 21.62 -19.64 -20.92
CA ALA A 171 20.76 -20.54 -21.68
C ALA A 171 20.46 -19.92 -23.06
N ASP A 172 20.18 -20.78 -24.05
CA ASP A 172 19.57 -20.37 -25.31
C ASP A 172 18.06 -20.23 -25.11
N GLY A 173 17.44 -19.18 -25.64
CA GLY A 173 16.01 -18.97 -25.50
C GLY A 173 15.55 -17.58 -25.90
N ASN A 174 14.38 -17.20 -25.41
CA ASN A 174 13.82 -15.89 -25.66
C ASN A 174 14.35 -14.89 -24.62
N THR A 175 15.03 -13.85 -25.10
CA THR A 175 15.45 -12.74 -24.23
C THR A 175 14.24 -11.90 -23.88
N VAL A 176 14.05 -11.72 -22.57
CA VAL A 176 12.93 -11.01 -21.97
C VAL A 176 13.43 -10.11 -20.86
N GLU A 177 12.63 -9.11 -20.54
CA GLU A 177 12.79 -8.28 -19.35
C GLU A 177 11.66 -8.62 -18.36
N ILE A 178 12.00 -8.81 -17.09
CA ILE A 178 11.07 -9.12 -15.99
C ILE A 178 11.25 -8.02 -14.95
N ASP A 179 10.36 -7.03 -14.94
CA ASP A 179 10.41 -5.86 -14.04
C ASP A 179 11.79 -5.17 -14.01
N GLY A 180 12.36 -4.86 -15.18
CA GLY A 180 13.69 -4.26 -15.30
C GLY A 180 14.85 -5.26 -15.24
N GLU A 181 14.61 -6.51 -14.86
CA GLU A 181 15.65 -7.54 -14.75
C GLU A 181 15.77 -8.35 -16.05
N PRO A 182 16.93 -8.32 -16.75
CA PRO A 182 17.11 -9.08 -17.98
C PRO A 182 17.21 -10.58 -17.70
N ALA A 183 16.52 -11.37 -18.52
CA ALA A 183 16.57 -12.82 -18.48
C ALA A 183 16.45 -13.44 -19.87
N THR A 184 16.95 -14.66 -20.01
CA THR A 184 16.66 -15.52 -21.16
C THR A 184 15.86 -16.71 -20.68
N VAL A 185 14.67 -16.89 -21.26
CA VAL A 185 13.73 -17.92 -20.83
C VAL A 185 13.50 -18.92 -21.95
N THR A 186 13.59 -20.20 -21.60
CA THR A 186 13.33 -21.33 -22.48
C THR A 186 12.16 -22.12 -21.91
N ILE A 187 11.20 -22.43 -22.77
CA ILE A 187 10.03 -23.24 -22.41
C ILE A 187 9.95 -24.40 -23.40
N THR A 188 9.81 -25.60 -22.87
CA THR A 188 9.58 -26.81 -23.66
C THR A 188 8.40 -27.57 -23.07
N ARG A 189 7.53 -28.13 -23.91
CA ARG A 189 6.49 -29.06 -23.43
C ARG A 189 7.18 -30.29 -22.81
N SER A 190 6.72 -30.68 -21.63
CA SER A 190 7.16 -31.91 -20.96
C SER A 190 6.80 -33.16 -21.74
#